data_AF-A0A520H3Z9-F1
#
_entry.id   AF-A0A520H3Z9-F1
#
_cell.length_a   1.000
_cell.length_b   1.000
_cell.length_c   1.000
_cell.angle_alpha   90.00
_cell.angle_beta   90.00
_cell.angle_gamma   90.00
#
_symmetry.space_group_name_H-M   'P 1'
#
loop_
_entity.id
_entity.type
_entity.pdbx_description
1 polymer ?
#
loop_
_entity_poly.entity_id
_entity_poly.type
_entity_poly.pdbx_seq_one_letter_code
_entity_poly.pdbx_strand_id
1 'polypeptide(L)'
;FYDSIEACLAEKNIDFVLLSGSVQYLETPHPFLQQLAAYNFDFILFDRIAFNKHSFDRLTLQVVPPEIYPASYPAWFFHEPFFLSHFTGKYKVASSFPSYVDGEAVMHIDQKPVGYNKGFYLINQTKHA
;
A
#
# COMPACT_ATOMS: atom_id res chain seq x y z
N PHE A 1 9.68 -9.33 17.14
CA PHE A 1 9.44 -8.13 16.29
C PHE A 1 10.78 -7.45 16.10
N TYR A 2 11.02 -6.89 14.92
CA TYR A 2 12.22 -6.09 14.61
C TYR A 2 11.83 -4.61 14.56
N ASP A 3 12.75 -3.74 14.95
CA ASP A 3 12.50 -2.29 14.98
C ASP A 3 12.60 -1.64 13.58
N SER A 4 13.23 -2.33 12.62
CA SER A 4 13.29 -1.90 11.22
C SER A 4 13.41 -3.08 10.25
N ILE A 5 13.22 -2.79 8.96
CA ILE A 5 13.41 -3.78 7.88
C ILE A 5 14.89 -4.20 7.80
N GLU A 6 15.83 -3.28 7.98
CA GLU A 6 17.28 -3.58 7.99
C GLU A 6 17.66 -4.53 9.12
N ALA A 7 17.14 -4.31 10.33
CA ALA A 7 17.41 -5.20 11.47
C ALA A 7 16.90 -6.62 11.19
N CYS A 8 15.74 -6.75 10.53
CA CYS A 8 15.22 -8.04 10.07
C CYS A 8 16.14 -8.68 9.01
N LEU A 9 16.54 -7.92 8.00
CA LEU A 9 17.41 -8.37 6.90
C LEU A 9 18.81 -8.79 7.36
N ALA A 10 19.32 -8.23 8.46
CA ALA A 10 20.60 -8.62 9.05
C ALA A 10 20.58 -10.06 9.63
N GLU A 11 19.40 -10.58 9.96
CA GLU A 11 19.24 -11.88 10.62
C GLU A 11 18.46 -12.90 9.79
N LYS A 12 17.69 -12.45 8.80
CA LYS A 12 16.77 -13.26 8.00
C LYS A 12 16.99 -13.04 6.52
N ASN A 13 16.89 -14.14 5.76
CA ASN A 13 16.68 -14.05 4.33
C ASN A 13 15.18 -13.91 4.07
N ILE A 14 14.78 -12.88 3.33
CA ILE A 14 13.38 -12.52 3.08
C ILE A 14 13.14 -12.51 1.58
N ASP A 15 12.25 -13.38 1.12
CA ASP A 15 11.88 -13.44 -0.30
C ASP A 15 10.57 -12.69 -0.57
N PHE A 16 9.67 -12.62 0.42
CA PHE A 16 8.30 -12.11 0.25
C PHE A 16 7.94 -11.05 1.28
N VAL A 17 7.38 -9.93 0.82
CA VAL A 17 6.86 -8.85 1.67
C VAL A 17 5.35 -8.70 1.48
N LEU A 18 4.61 -8.59 2.59
CA LEU A 18 3.18 -8.29 2.60
C LEU A 18 2.92 -6.95 3.26
N LEU A 19 2.18 -6.07 2.58
CA LEU A 19 1.58 -4.87 3.16
C LEU A 19 0.08 -4.91 2.91
N SER A 20 -0.69 -5.32 3.92
CA SER A 20 -2.16 -5.38 3.86
C SER A 20 -2.77 -4.24 4.66
N GLY A 21 -3.33 -3.25 3.96
CA GLY A 21 -4.05 -2.12 4.56
C GLY A 21 -3.24 -1.27 5.54
N SER A 22 -1.92 -1.21 5.39
CA SER A 22 -1.03 -0.54 6.35
C SER A 22 -0.33 0.70 5.79
N VAL A 23 0.01 0.72 4.51
CA VAL A 23 0.85 1.79 3.90
C VAL A 23 0.17 3.16 3.96
N GLN A 24 -1.16 3.22 3.85
CA GLN A 24 -1.93 4.46 3.89
C GLN A 24 -1.84 5.23 5.21
N TYR A 25 -1.36 4.59 6.28
CA TYR A 25 -1.27 5.19 7.61
C TYR A 25 0.12 5.69 7.96
N LEU A 26 1.10 5.55 7.05
CA LEU A 26 2.44 6.10 7.24
C LEU A 26 2.41 7.63 7.09
N GLU A 27 3.21 8.32 7.90
CA GLU A 27 3.36 9.78 7.83
C GLU A 27 3.89 10.22 6.46
N THR A 28 4.92 9.51 5.96
CA THR A 28 5.55 9.77 4.66
C THR A 28 5.59 8.49 3.82
N PRO A 29 4.50 8.11 3.13
CA PRO A 29 4.41 6.82 2.45
C PRO A 29 5.29 6.71 1.21
N HIS A 30 5.48 7.78 0.43
CA HIS A 30 6.29 7.70 -0.80
C HIS A 30 7.79 7.46 -0.54
N PRO A 31 8.45 8.15 0.41
CA PRO A 31 9.82 7.80 0.80
C PRO A 31 9.94 6.34 1.25
N PHE A 32 8.96 5.84 2.00
CA PHE A 32 8.93 4.44 2.40
C PHE A 32 8.79 3.49 1.20
N LEU A 33 7.90 3.77 0.24
CA LEU A 33 7.73 2.94 -0.97
C LEU A 33 8.98 2.93 -1.84
N GLN A 34 9.67 4.06 -1.96
CA GLN A 34 10.94 4.17 -2.66
C GLN A 34 12.03 3.31 -1.99
N GLN A 35 12.12 3.37 -0.66
CA GLN A 35 13.04 2.54 0.13
C GLN A 35 12.67 1.05 0.02
N LEU A 36 11.38 0.72 0.07
CA LEU A 36 10.89 -0.64 -0.08
C LEU A 36 11.33 -1.26 -1.41
N ALA A 37 11.20 -0.52 -2.52
CA ALA A 37 11.69 -0.93 -3.83
C ALA A 37 13.23 -1.03 -3.93
N ALA A 38 13.97 -0.37 -3.03
CA ALA A 38 15.42 -0.40 -2.99
C ALA A 38 15.99 -1.67 -2.34
N TYR A 39 15.28 -2.29 -1.39
CA TYR A 39 15.73 -3.56 -0.78
C TYR A 39 15.77 -4.73 -1.75
N ASN A 40 15.10 -4.62 -2.90
CA ASN A 40 15.17 -5.60 -3.98
C ASN A 40 14.70 -7.02 -3.57
N PHE A 41 13.64 -7.11 -2.76
CA PHE A 41 12.95 -8.38 -2.44
C PHE A 41 12.45 -9.09 -3.70
N ASP A 42 12.25 -10.40 -3.64
CA ASP A 42 11.81 -11.22 -4.78
C ASP A 42 10.35 -10.93 -5.13
N PHE A 43 9.51 -10.82 -4.10
CA PHE A 43 8.07 -10.66 -4.23
C PHE A 43 7.53 -9.61 -3.25
N ILE A 44 6.59 -8.79 -3.73
CA ILE A 44 5.86 -7.83 -2.89
C ILE A 44 4.38 -7.99 -3.15
N LEU A 45 3.60 -8.20 -2.09
CA LEU A 45 2.15 -8.21 -2.11
C LEU A 45 1.62 -7.00 -1.38
N PHE A 46 0.96 -6.13 -2.13
CA PHE A 46 0.09 -5.10 -1.60
C PHE A 46 -1.33 -5.65 -1.54
N ASP A 47 -1.95 -5.54 -0.38
CA ASP A 47 -3.35 -5.92 -0.18
C ASP A 47 -4.10 -4.76 0.46
N ARG A 48 -5.38 -4.59 0.09
CA ARG A 48 -6.27 -3.57 0.67
C ARG A 48 -5.68 -2.15 0.76
N ILE A 49 -4.94 -1.72 -0.26
CA ILE A 49 -4.36 -0.37 -0.31
C ILE A 49 -5.40 0.62 -0.81
N ALA A 50 -5.55 1.75 -0.10
CA ALA A 50 -6.53 2.78 -0.42
C ALA A 50 -6.07 3.67 -1.59
N PHE A 51 -6.86 3.70 -2.65
CA PHE A 51 -6.66 4.53 -3.83
C PHE A 51 -7.84 5.47 -4.06
N ASN A 52 -7.60 6.56 -4.77
CA ASN A 52 -8.65 7.46 -5.23
C ASN A 52 -8.64 7.64 -6.75
N LYS A 53 -9.77 8.04 -7.32
CA LYS A 53 -9.96 8.26 -8.77
C LYS A 53 -9.38 9.58 -9.30
N HIS A 54 -8.79 10.43 -8.45
CA HIS A 54 -8.14 11.67 -8.88
C HIS A 54 -6.69 11.42 -9.31
N SER A 55 -6.10 12.41 -9.99
CA SER A 55 -4.73 12.37 -10.49
C SER A 55 -3.66 12.72 -9.45
N PHE A 56 -4.03 12.73 -8.17
CA PHE A 56 -3.15 13.11 -7.07
C PHE A 56 -3.56 12.40 -5.76
N ASP A 57 -2.59 12.26 -4.88
CA ASP A 57 -2.78 11.68 -3.56
C ASP A 57 -3.68 12.56 -2.68
N ARG A 58 -4.52 11.91 -1.88
CA ARG A 58 -5.43 12.58 -0.96
C ARG A 58 -5.13 12.13 0.46
N LEU A 59 -4.60 13.05 1.26
CA LEU A 59 -4.60 12.87 2.71
C LEU A 59 -6.01 13.19 3.25
N THR A 60 -6.57 12.26 4.00
CA THR A 60 -7.91 12.36 4.57
C THR A 60 -7.87 12.13 6.09
N LEU A 61 -8.91 12.56 6.80
CA LEU A 61 -9.15 12.16 8.18
C LEU A 61 -10.16 11.02 8.19
N GLN A 62 -9.73 9.82 8.57
CA GLN A 62 -10.63 8.70 8.81
C GLN A 62 -11.21 8.85 10.21
N VAL A 63 -12.54 8.94 10.31
CA VAL A 63 -13.26 8.95 11.59
C VAL A 63 -13.86 7.56 11.78
N VAL A 64 -13.46 6.88 12.86
CA VAL A 64 -14.00 5.56 13.18
C VAL A 64 -15.37 5.74 13.83
N PRO A 65 -16.40 4.97 13.42
CA PRO A 65 -17.67 4.96 14.12
C PRO A 65 -17.46 4.71 15.62
N PRO A 66 -17.99 5.56 16.52
CA PRO A 66 -17.76 5.47 17.96
C PRO A 66 -18.13 4.11 18.57
N GLU A 67 -19.07 3.39 17.96
CA GLU A 67 -19.48 2.04 18.34
C GLU A 67 -18.38 0.98 18.16
N ILE A 68 -17.37 1.23 17.31
CA ILE A 68 -16.17 0.40 17.20
C ILE A 68 -15.16 0.86 18.26
N TYR A 69 -14.74 2.14 18.19
CA TYR A 69 -14.00 2.86 19.22
C TYR A 69 -13.86 4.35 18.84
N PRO A 70 -13.76 5.26 19.82
CA PRO A 70 -13.65 6.70 19.55
C PRO A 70 -12.24 7.08 19.11
N ALA A 71 -11.99 7.09 17.79
CA ALA A 71 -10.72 7.53 17.23
C ALA A 71 -10.86 8.15 15.84
N SER A 72 -9.81 8.87 15.46
CA SER A 72 -9.60 9.33 14.11
C SER A 72 -8.11 9.34 13.78
N TYR A 73 -7.76 9.07 12.53
CA TYR A 73 -6.37 9.06 12.09
C TYR A 73 -6.24 9.55 10.65
N PRO A 74 -5.08 10.11 10.28
CA PRO A 74 -4.76 10.44 8.90
C PRO A 74 -4.73 9.16 8.06
N ALA A 75 -5.27 9.23 6.85
CA ALA A 75 -5.26 8.14 5.89
C ALA A 75 -5.00 8.68 4.47
N TRP A 76 -3.94 8.18 3.83
CA TRP A 76 -3.66 8.45 2.43
C TRP A 76 -4.54 7.60 1.53
N PHE A 77 -5.19 8.24 0.56
CA PHE A 77 -5.72 7.56 -0.62
C PHE A 77 -4.82 7.91 -1.79
N PHE A 78 -4.12 6.93 -2.32
CA PHE A 78 -3.06 7.13 -3.31
C PHE A 78 -3.62 7.39 -4.72
N HIS A 79 -2.88 8.16 -5.51
CA HIS A 79 -2.99 8.14 -6.97
C HIS A 79 -2.25 6.90 -7.49
N GLU A 80 -3.01 5.91 -7.97
CA GLU A 80 -2.49 4.57 -8.32
C GLU A 80 -1.26 4.59 -9.26
N PRO A 81 -1.24 5.36 -10.37
CA PRO A 81 -0.04 5.49 -11.20
C PRO A 81 1.20 6.00 -10.46
N PHE A 82 1.05 6.97 -9.54
CA PHE A 82 2.19 7.50 -8.79
C PHE A 82 2.68 6.48 -7.76
N PHE A 83 1.77 5.78 -7.08
CA PHE A 83 2.11 4.67 -6.20
C PHE A 83 2.93 3.58 -6.92
N LEU A 84 2.46 3.12 -8.09
CA LEU A 84 3.13 2.06 -8.84
C LEU A 84 4.45 2.53 -9.46
N SER A 85 4.63 3.83 -9.71
CA SER A 85 5.85 4.37 -10.31
C SER A 85 7.12 4.12 -9.47
N HIS A 86 6.98 3.93 -8.16
CA HIS A 86 8.11 3.59 -7.25
C HIS A 86 8.73 2.23 -7.57
N PHE A 87 8.01 1.35 -8.27
CA PHE A 87 8.41 -0.02 -8.58
C PHE A 87 8.80 -0.22 -10.05
N THR A 88 8.58 0.78 -10.90
CA THR A 88 8.87 0.73 -12.33
C THR A 88 10.35 0.40 -12.61
N GLY A 89 10.59 -0.50 -13.57
CA GLY A 89 11.93 -0.90 -13.99
C GLY A 89 12.59 -1.98 -13.13
N LYS A 90 12.10 -2.22 -11.91
CA LYS A 90 12.57 -3.31 -11.04
C LYS A 90 11.55 -4.43 -10.87
N TYR A 91 10.27 -4.07 -10.79
CA TYR A 91 9.19 -5.03 -10.58
C TYR A 91 8.18 -4.98 -11.71
N LYS A 92 7.61 -6.15 -12.00
CA LYS A 92 6.43 -6.32 -12.84
C LYS A 92 5.23 -6.55 -11.95
N VAL A 93 4.14 -5.84 -12.21
CA VAL A 93 2.83 -6.19 -11.66
C VAL A 93 2.36 -7.49 -12.34
N ALA A 94 2.43 -8.59 -11.62
CA ALA A 94 2.02 -9.91 -12.11
C ALA A 94 0.51 -10.10 -12.01
N SER A 95 -0.14 -9.48 -11.03
CA SER A 95 -1.59 -9.47 -10.88
C SER A 95 -2.05 -8.22 -10.12
N SER A 96 -3.30 -7.83 -10.35
CA SER A 96 -4.02 -6.86 -9.52
C SER A 96 -5.41 -7.40 -9.21
N PHE A 97 -5.92 -7.12 -8.03
CA PHE A 97 -7.19 -7.69 -7.55
C PHE A 97 -7.95 -6.68 -6.66
N PRO A 98 -9.29 -6.75 -6.62
CA PRO A 98 -10.07 -5.95 -5.69
C PRO A 98 -9.89 -6.43 -4.25
N SER A 99 -10.25 -5.59 -3.27
CA SER A 99 -10.42 -6.06 -1.90
C SER A 99 -11.55 -7.11 -1.81
N TYR A 100 -11.38 -8.08 -0.92
CA TYR A 100 -12.41 -9.07 -0.58
C TYR A 100 -13.33 -8.60 0.55
N VAL A 101 -13.05 -7.45 1.17
CA VAL A 101 -13.81 -6.91 2.29
C VAL A 101 -14.97 -6.07 1.78
N ASP A 102 -16.17 -6.37 2.27
CA ASP A 102 -17.38 -5.62 1.93
C ASP A 102 -17.24 -4.14 2.29
N GLY A 103 -17.66 -3.26 1.36
CA GLY A 103 -17.55 -1.81 1.51
C GLY A 103 -16.21 -1.21 1.08
N GLU A 104 -15.18 -2.02 0.81
CA GLU A 104 -13.88 -1.49 0.37
C GLU A 104 -13.76 -1.36 -1.16
N ALA A 105 -14.68 -1.96 -1.92
CA ALA A 105 -14.73 -1.81 -3.38
C ALA A 105 -15.10 -0.37 -3.83
N VAL A 106 -15.89 0.33 -3.01
CA VAL A 106 -16.26 1.74 -3.23
C VAL A 106 -16.30 2.45 -1.88
N MET A 107 -15.36 3.36 -1.69
CA MET A 107 -15.25 4.22 -0.50
C MET A 107 -15.60 5.66 -0.84
N HIS A 108 -16.11 6.37 0.16
CA HIS A 108 -16.50 7.76 0.03
C HIS A 108 -15.40 8.68 0.57
N ILE A 109 -14.93 9.61 -0.26
CA ILE A 109 -14.06 10.72 0.14
C ILE A 109 -14.89 11.99 -0.05
N ASP A 110 -15.06 12.78 1.01
CA ASP A 110 -15.90 13.99 1.00
C ASP A 110 -17.32 13.71 0.45
N GLN A 111 -17.94 12.61 0.89
CA GLN A 111 -19.26 12.12 0.44
C GLN A 111 -19.34 11.71 -1.04
N LYS A 112 -18.21 11.60 -1.75
CA LYS A 112 -18.17 11.16 -3.16
C LYS A 112 -17.58 9.75 -3.28
N PRO A 113 -18.18 8.85 -4.07
CA PRO A 113 -17.73 7.45 -4.24
C PRO A 113 -16.49 7.35 -5.16
N VAL A 114 -15.40 7.97 -4.72
CA VAL A 114 -14.15 8.12 -5.49
C VAL A 114 -12.98 7.34 -4.89
N GLY A 115 -13.13 6.78 -3.69
CA GLY A 115 -12.14 5.90 -3.08
C GLY A 115 -12.40 4.43 -3.40
N TYR A 116 -11.37 3.59 -3.36
CA TYR A 116 -11.48 2.14 -3.49
C TYR A 116 -10.22 1.47 -2.94
N ASN A 117 -10.31 0.24 -2.46
CA ASN A 117 -9.15 -0.56 -2.12
C ASN A 117 -8.77 -1.49 -3.26
N LYS A 118 -7.47 -1.66 -3.46
CA LYS A 118 -6.91 -2.55 -4.48
C LYS A 118 -5.65 -3.22 -3.97
N GLY A 119 -5.40 -4.44 -4.45
CA GLY A 119 -4.18 -5.17 -4.21
C GLY A 119 -3.38 -5.41 -5.49
N PHE A 120 -2.08 -5.63 -5.31
CA PHE A 120 -1.11 -5.89 -6.38
C PHE A 120 -0.12 -6.96 -5.93
N TYR A 121 0.15 -7.91 -6.81
CA TYR A 121 1.24 -8.85 -6.67
C TYR A 121 2.37 -8.47 -7.63
N LEU A 122 3.54 -8.15 -7.08
CA LEU A 122 4.72 -7.67 -7.79
C LEU A 122 5.81 -8.74 -7.75
N ILE A 123 6.40 -9.02 -8.92
CA ILE A 123 7.55 -9.93 -9.07
C ILE A 123 8.77 -9.12 -9.49
N ASN A 124 9.89 -9.35 -8.82
CA ASN A 124 11.17 -8.72 -9.15
C ASN A 124 11.73 -9.28 -10.47
N GLN A 125 11.80 -8.40 -11.48
CA GLN A 125 12.28 -8.79 -12.81
C GLN A 125 13.80 -8.91 -12.87
N THR A 126 14.54 -8.31 -11.94
CA THR A 126 16.01 -8.44 -11.92
C THR A 126 16.46 -9.81 -11.44
N LYS A 127 15.56 -10.56 -10.77
CA LYS A 127 15.84 -11.89 -10.19
C LYS A 127 15.08 -13.03 -10.88
N HIS A 128 13.90 -12.75 -11.46
CA HIS A 128 13.01 -13.76 -12.05
C HIS A 128 12.64 -13.45 -13.52
N ALA A 129 13.59 -12.95 -14.31
CA ALA A 129 13.41 -12.66 -15.75
C ALA A 129 13.17 -13.93 -16.59
#